data_AF-A0AAW0H7X1-F1
#
_entry.id   AF-A0AAW0H7X1-F1
#
_cell.length_a   1.000
_cell.length_b   1.000
_cell.length_c   1.000
_cell.angle_alpha   90.00
_cell.angle_beta   90.00
_cell.angle_gamma   90.00
#
_symmetry.space_group_name_H-M   'P 1'
#
loop_
_entity.id
_entity.type
_entity.pdbx_description
1 polymer ?
#
loop_
_entity_poly.entity_id
_entity_poly.type
_entity_poly.pdbx_seq_one_letter_code
_entity_poly.pdbx_strand_id
1 'polypeptide(L)'
;MAAVTQVEVPVDSVEDWPSEAVQKHEQGLCKFCKLRLKQNEAHKLNDQEVVEEDKRLKLLAEMARKCIWSGNCRRKKRKSSVWRGEDHEKVKLLEISAEDAERWERREKRKNPDLEFSDYAAAQLHQYHQLTKQTKPDVEKEIDRMVLDLEKKIEKIDKYSQRRPYHDDVNIVYISERNAKLNKRVEKFYGKYTDEIK
;
A
#
# COMPACT_ATOMS: atom_id res chain seq x y z
N MET A 1 44.63 -83.05 45.85
CA MET A 1 44.22 -82.65 44.49
C MET A 1 42.73 -82.34 44.54
N ALA A 2 42.36 -81.11 44.87
CA ALA A 2 40.96 -80.66 44.87
C ALA A 2 40.83 -79.54 43.84
N ALA A 3 39.92 -79.74 42.89
CA ALA A 3 39.68 -78.88 41.75
C ALA A 3 39.02 -77.57 42.19
N VAL A 4 39.58 -76.44 41.76
CA VAL A 4 38.98 -75.11 41.88
C VAL A 4 38.23 -74.85 40.59
N THR A 5 36.91 -74.93 40.65
CA THR A 5 36.00 -74.59 39.54
C THR A 5 35.88 -73.09 39.39
N GLN A 6 36.17 -72.59 38.19
CA GLN A 6 35.87 -71.24 37.74
C GLN A 6 34.35 -71.03 37.68
N VAL A 7 33.88 -69.88 38.16
CA VAL A 7 32.57 -69.30 37.81
C VAL A 7 32.86 -67.90 37.29
N GLU A 8 32.80 -67.75 35.97
CA GLU A 8 32.74 -66.45 35.32
C GLU A 8 31.29 -65.95 35.39
N VAL A 9 31.10 -64.72 35.89
CA VAL A 9 29.79 -64.04 35.90
C VAL A 9 29.84 -62.92 34.86
N PRO A 10 28.83 -62.78 33.97
CA PRO A 10 28.85 -61.79 32.89
C PRO A 10 28.80 -60.35 33.40
N VAL A 11 29.65 -59.48 32.84
CA VAL A 11 29.58 -58.03 33.03
C VAL A 11 28.40 -57.51 32.21
N ASP A 12 27.24 -57.41 32.85
CA ASP A 12 26.08 -56.73 32.29
C ASP A 12 26.33 -55.22 32.18
N SER A 13 25.94 -54.70 31.02
CA SER A 13 26.03 -53.30 30.63
C SER A 13 25.05 -52.47 31.46
N VAL A 14 25.56 -51.66 32.40
CA VAL A 14 24.73 -50.70 33.15
C VAL A 14 24.49 -49.48 32.25
N GLU A 15 23.32 -49.43 31.64
CA GLU A 15 22.78 -48.20 31.07
C GLU A 15 22.47 -47.23 32.22
N ASP A 16 23.27 -46.18 32.37
CA ASP A 16 22.99 -45.05 33.28
C ASP A 16 21.82 -44.23 32.73
N TRP A 17 20.61 -44.42 33.28
CA TRP A 17 19.44 -43.59 32.97
C TRP A 17 19.44 -42.35 33.87
N PRO A 18 19.53 -41.13 33.33
CA PRO A 18 19.65 -39.92 34.14
C PRO A 18 18.34 -39.64 34.92
N SER A 19 18.47 -39.31 36.20
CA SER A 19 17.35 -38.96 37.10
C SER A 19 16.46 -37.85 36.51
N GLU A 20 15.13 -38.01 36.61
CA GLU A 20 14.12 -37.08 36.06
C GLU A 20 14.36 -35.60 36.40
N ALA A 21 14.94 -35.30 37.56
CA ALA A 21 15.23 -33.93 37.98
C ALA A 21 16.36 -33.28 37.13
N VAL A 22 17.38 -34.06 36.78
CA VAL A 22 18.48 -33.63 35.90
C VAL A 22 17.96 -33.41 34.48
N GLN A 23 17.10 -34.30 33.99
CA GLN A 23 16.44 -34.15 32.69
C GLN A 23 15.57 -32.88 32.62
N LYS A 24 14.83 -32.56 33.69
CA LYS A 24 14.01 -31.33 33.76
C LYS A 24 14.87 -30.05 33.78
N HIS A 25 16.01 -30.08 34.46
CA HIS A 25 16.96 -28.96 34.49
C HIS A 25 17.63 -28.74 33.12
N GLU A 26 18.06 -29.80 32.46
CA GLU A 26 18.62 -29.76 31.10
C GLU A 26 17.59 -29.26 30.06
N GLN A 27 16.34 -29.69 30.18
CA GLN A 27 15.24 -29.16 29.37
C GLN A 27 15.01 -27.66 29.63
N GLY A 28 15.14 -27.21 30.87
CA GLY A 28 15.07 -25.79 31.25
C GLY A 28 16.19 -24.96 30.62
N LEU A 29 17.43 -25.45 30.69
CA LEU A 29 18.58 -24.82 30.04
C LEU A 29 18.45 -24.79 28.51
N CYS A 30 18.01 -25.90 27.91
CA CYS A 30 17.76 -25.99 26.48
C CYS A 30 16.66 -24.99 26.04
N LYS A 31 15.57 -24.86 26.81
CA LYS A 31 14.50 -23.88 26.57
C LYS A 31 15.02 -22.45 26.71
N PHE A 32 15.86 -22.16 27.70
CA PHE A 32 16.45 -20.84 27.91
C PHE A 32 17.42 -20.43 26.79
N CYS A 33 18.27 -21.36 26.33
CA CYS A 33 19.13 -21.15 25.18
C CYS A 33 18.31 -20.89 23.90
N LYS A 34 17.22 -21.65 23.68
CA LYS A 34 16.28 -21.43 22.57
C LYS A 34 15.60 -20.06 22.65
N LEU A 35 15.21 -19.62 23.85
CA LEU A 35 14.62 -18.29 24.06
C LEU A 35 15.62 -17.17 23.78
N ARG A 36 16.88 -17.30 24.23
CA ARG A 36 17.94 -16.34 23.92
C ARG A 36 18.24 -16.26 22.43
N LEU A 37 18.28 -17.40 21.74
CA LEU A 37 18.42 -17.44 20.28
C LEU A 37 17.27 -16.68 19.60
N LYS A 38 16.02 -16.95 19.99
CA LYS A 38 14.85 -16.24 19.46
C LYS A 38 14.84 -14.74 19.78
N GLN A 39 15.30 -14.34 20.97
CA GLN A 39 15.45 -12.92 21.32
C GLN A 39 16.52 -12.27 20.44
N ASN A 40 17.67 -12.91 20.26
CA ASN A 40 18.73 -12.40 19.39
C ASN A 40 18.29 -12.35 17.92
N GLU A 41 17.51 -13.32 17.45
CA GLU A 41 16.89 -13.31 16.13
C GLU A 41 15.90 -12.16 15.99
N ALA A 42 15.02 -11.94 16.98
CA ALA A 42 14.08 -10.83 16.98
C ALA A 42 14.77 -9.46 16.99
N HIS A 43 15.83 -9.29 17.79
CA HIS A 43 16.62 -8.05 17.79
C HIS A 43 17.25 -7.77 16.42
N LYS A 44 17.84 -8.79 15.79
CA LYS A 44 18.42 -8.65 14.45
C LYS A 44 17.38 -8.30 13.38
N LEU A 45 16.20 -8.93 13.45
CA LEU A 45 15.11 -8.65 12.51
C LEU A 45 14.57 -7.22 12.69
N ASN A 46 14.38 -6.78 13.94
CA ASN A 46 13.95 -5.41 14.22
C ASN A 46 14.99 -4.38 13.77
N ASP A 47 16.28 -4.61 14.01
CA ASP A 47 17.35 -3.72 13.54
C ASP A 47 17.39 -3.64 12.01
N GLN A 48 17.17 -4.77 11.32
CA GLN A 48 17.06 -4.81 9.86
C GLN A 48 15.84 -4.02 9.38
N GLU A 49 14.67 -4.20 10.00
CA GLU A 49 13.46 -3.47 9.64
C GLU A 49 13.61 -1.96 9.83
N VAL A 50 14.20 -1.52 10.95
CA VAL A 50 14.46 -0.09 11.21
C VAL A 50 15.40 0.49 10.14
N VAL A 51 16.44 -0.25 9.75
CA VAL A 51 17.35 0.16 8.67
C VAL A 51 16.65 0.24 7.32
N GLU A 52 15.75 -0.70 7.00
CA GLU A 52 14.97 -0.67 5.76
C GLU A 52 13.93 0.45 5.74
N GLU A 53 13.28 0.73 6.88
CA GLU A 53 12.39 1.90 7.03
C GLU A 53 13.16 3.22 6.85
N ASP A 54 14.36 3.33 7.42
CA ASP A 54 15.23 4.48 7.21
C ASP A 54 15.64 4.65 5.74
N LYS A 55 15.93 3.54 5.03
CA LYS A 55 16.18 3.57 3.58
C LYS A 55 14.94 4.02 2.82
N ARG A 56 13.74 3.54 3.17
CA ARG A 56 12.46 3.95 2.56
C ARG A 56 12.20 5.44 2.77
N LEU A 57 12.39 5.95 3.99
CA LEU A 57 12.23 7.38 4.30
C LEU A 57 13.25 8.24 3.56
N LYS A 58 14.52 7.81 3.47
CA LYS A 58 15.55 8.48 2.67
C LYS A 58 15.17 8.53 1.19
N LEU A 59 14.70 7.42 0.62
CA LEU A 59 14.22 7.36 -0.76
C LEU A 59 13.01 8.30 -0.99
N LEU A 60 12.04 8.31 -0.08
CA LEU A 60 10.90 9.23 -0.14
C LEU A 60 11.35 10.69 -0.07
N ALA A 61 12.31 11.02 0.81
CA ALA A 61 12.88 12.36 0.93
C ALA A 61 13.67 12.76 -0.32
N GLU A 62 14.42 11.85 -0.93
CA GLU A 62 15.13 12.07 -2.19
C GLU A 62 14.16 12.30 -3.35
N MET A 63 13.09 11.50 -3.45
CA MET A 63 12.03 11.71 -4.43
C MET A 63 11.38 13.09 -4.26
N ALA A 64 11.06 13.48 -3.02
CA ALA A 64 10.50 14.80 -2.72
C ALA A 64 11.46 15.93 -3.11
N ARG A 65 12.75 15.83 -2.76
CA ARG A 65 13.79 16.79 -3.16
C ARG A 65 13.90 16.90 -4.69
N LYS A 66 13.88 15.77 -5.39
CA LYS A 66 13.93 15.71 -6.87
C LYS A 66 12.70 16.37 -7.49
N CYS A 67 11.51 16.16 -6.94
CA CYS A 67 10.28 16.84 -7.39
C CYS A 67 10.35 18.36 -7.19
N ILE A 68 10.77 18.81 -6.01
CA ILE A 68 10.93 20.23 -5.69
C ILE A 68 11.97 20.88 -6.60
N TRP A 69 13.14 20.25 -6.77
CA TRP A 69 14.19 20.71 -7.67
C TRP A 69 13.70 20.79 -9.12
N SER A 70 13.02 19.75 -9.61
CA SER A 70 12.44 19.72 -10.96
C SER A 70 11.42 20.85 -11.17
N GLY A 71 10.63 21.15 -10.14
CA GLY A 71 9.69 22.28 -10.13
C GLY A 71 10.40 23.64 -10.19
N ASN A 72 11.45 23.82 -9.39
CA ASN A 72 12.27 25.03 -9.38
C ASN A 72 13.03 25.25 -10.69
N CYS A 73 13.60 24.19 -11.28
CA CYS A 73 14.21 24.22 -12.61
C CYS A 73 13.19 24.65 -13.68
N ARG A 74 11.98 24.07 -13.69
CA ARG A 74 10.89 24.50 -14.58
C ARG A 74 10.51 25.96 -14.36
N ARG A 75 10.40 26.42 -13.11
CA ARG A 75 10.05 27.80 -12.75
C ARG A 75 11.14 28.79 -13.18
N LYS A 76 12.41 28.42 -13.04
CA LYS A 76 13.57 29.23 -13.46
C LYS A 76 13.63 29.35 -14.98
N LYS A 77 13.41 28.24 -15.70
CA LYS A 77 13.28 28.24 -17.16
C LYS A 77 12.10 29.09 -17.63
N ARG A 78 10.96 29.01 -16.92
CA ARG A 78 9.79 29.87 -17.13
C ARG A 78 10.03 31.34 -16.81
N LYS A 79 10.95 31.70 -15.92
CA LYS A 79 11.31 33.11 -15.77
C LYS A 79 12.22 33.53 -16.91
N SER A 80 13.23 32.71 -17.21
CA SER A 80 14.28 33.03 -18.18
C SER A 80 13.79 33.26 -19.60
N SER A 81 12.81 32.50 -20.10
CA SER A 81 12.24 32.78 -21.44
C SER A 81 11.28 33.99 -21.47
N VAL A 82 10.56 34.34 -20.37
CA VAL A 82 9.78 35.59 -20.27
C VAL A 82 10.74 36.76 -20.35
N TRP A 83 11.86 36.68 -19.61
CA TRP A 83 12.92 37.68 -19.66
C TRP A 83 13.57 37.80 -21.04
N ARG A 84 13.62 36.72 -21.84
CA ARG A 84 14.08 36.74 -23.23
C ARG A 84 12.99 37.12 -24.26
N GLY A 85 11.74 37.30 -23.82
CA GLY A 85 10.60 37.58 -24.70
C GLY A 85 10.14 36.39 -25.55
N GLU A 86 10.55 35.17 -25.21
CA GLU A 86 10.15 33.94 -25.91
C GLU A 86 8.86 33.35 -25.33
N ASP A 87 7.95 32.89 -26.19
CA ASP A 87 6.78 32.14 -25.76
C ASP A 87 7.21 30.80 -25.13
N HIS A 88 7.03 30.69 -23.81
CA HIS A 88 7.42 29.50 -23.04
C HIS A 88 6.82 28.19 -23.52
N GLU A 89 5.61 28.24 -24.07
CA GLU A 89 4.91 27.07 -24.57
C GLU A 89 5.61 26.54 -25.83
N LYS A 90 6.06 27.44 -26.71
CA LYS A 90 6.84 27.07 -27.91
C LYS A 90 8.22 26.51 -27.55
N VAL A 91 8.92 27.12 -26.60
CA VAL A 91 10.23 26.62 -26.11
C VAL A 91 10.10 25.23 -25.47
N LYS A 92 9.03 24.99 -24.70
CA LYS A 92 8.76 23.66 -24.15
C LYS A 92 8.44 22.64 -25.23
N LEU A 93 7.65 23.01 -26.24
CA LEU A 93 7.30 22.12 -27.34
C LEU A 93 8.52 21.72 -28.18
N LEU A 94 9.49 22.63 -28.34
CA LEU A 94 10.78 22.32 -28.99
C LEU A 94 11.66 21.34 -28.20
N GLU A 95 11.52 21.31 -26.87
CA GLU A 95 12.28 20.41 -26.00
C GLU A 95 11.65 19.00 -25.89
N ILE A 96 10.39 18.83 -26.29
CA ILE A 96 9.71 17.54 -26.26
C ILE A 96 10.14 16.76 -27.50
N SER A 97 10.89 15.67 -27.30
CA SER A 97 11.22 14.72 -28.38
C SER A 97 9.95 14.08 -28.95
N ALA A 98 9.98 13.70 -30.23
CA ALA A 98 8.88 12.98 -30.88
C ALA A 98 8.47 11.72 -30.10
N GLU A 99 9.44 11.00 -29.52
CA GLU A 99 9.19 9.82 -28.68
C GLU A 99 8.45 10.15 -27.38
N ASP A 100 8.69 11.32 -26.80
CA ASP A 100 8.04 11.78 -25.58
C ASP A 100 6.62 12.26 -25.87
N ALA A 101 6.41 12.92 -27.01
CA ALA A 101 5.10 13.28 -27.53
C ALA A 101 4.24 12.03 -27.78
N GLU A 102 4.78 11.01 -28.45
CA GLU A 102 4.05 9.74 -28.68
C GLU A 102 3.74 8.99 -27.39
N ARG A 103 4.66 8.98 -26.41
CA ARG A 103 4.41 8.40 -25.08
C ARG A 103 3.32 9.16 -24.33
N TRP A 104 3.22 10.46 -24.53
CA TRP A 104 2.14 11.29 -24.00
C TRP A 104 0.82 10.96 -24.68
N GLU A 105 0.78 10.91 -26.01
CA GLU A 105 -0.41 10.52 -26.75
C GLU A 105 -0.91 9.13 -26.40
N ARG A 106 -0.02 8.15 -26.24
CA ARG A 106 -0.39 6.79 -25.80
C ARG A 106 -0.98 6.77 -24.40
N ARG A 107 -0.57 7.68 -23.51
CA ARG A 107 -1.16 7.83 -22.18
C ARG A 107 -2.51 8.52 -22.23
N GLU A 108 -2.64 9.60 -23.01
CA GLU A 108 -3.92 10.28 -23.24
C GLU A 108 -4.98 9.33 -23.82
N LYS A 109 -4.62 8.57 -24.86
CA LYS A 109 -5.50 7.59 -25.51
C LYS A 109 -5.93 6.45 -24.58
N ARG A 110 -5.20 6.20 -23.50
CA ARG A 110 -5.53 5.17 -22.49
C ARG A 110 -6.38 5.71 -21.33
N LYS A 111 -6.63 7.02 -21.26
CA LYS A 111 -7.51 7.59 -20.24
C LYS A 111 -8.95 7.18 -20.52
N ASN A 112 -9.61 6.67 -19.49
CA ASN A 112 -11.04 6.43 -19.49
C ASN A 112 -11.65 7.34 -18.40
N PRO A 113 -11.87 8.63 -18.69
CA PRO A 113 -12.50 9.53 -17.75
C PRO A 113 -13.92 9.05 -17.45
N ASP A 114 -14.34 9.14 -16.19
CA ASP A 114 -15.71 8.80 -15.79
C ASP A 114 -16.63 9.91 -16.32
N LEU A 115 -17.52 9.53 -17.23
CA LEU A 115 -18.58 10.43 -17.68
C LEU A 115 -19.64 10.50 -16.57
N GLU A 116 -20.42 11.57 -16.56
CA GLU A 116 -21.47 11.74 -15.55
C GLU A 116 -22.43 10.54 -15.54
N PHE A 117 -22.95 10.23 -14.35
CA PHE A 117 -23.86 9.09 -14.19
C PHE A 117 -25.10 9.27 -15.08
N SER A 118 -25.18 8.45 -16.13
CA SER A 118 -26.34 8.36 -17.01
C SER A 118 -27.28 7.27 -16.51
N ASP A 119 -26.95 6.02 -16.78
CA ASP A 119 -27.78 4.85 -16.46
C ASP A 119 -27.00 3.79 -15.69
N TYR A 120 -27.71 3.01 -14.87
CA TYR A 120 -27.15 1.86 -14.17
C TYR A 120 -26.56 0.80 -15.13
N ALA A 121 -27.16 0.61 -16.31
CA ALA A 121 -26.67 -0.33 -17.31
C ALA A 121 -25.31 0.09 -17.89
N ALA A 122 -25.13 1.39 -18.16
CA ALA A 122 -23.86 1.93 -18.64
C ALA A 122 -22.76 1.80 -17.58
N ALA A 123 -23.07 2.13 -16.32
CA ALA A 123 -22.14 1.96 -15.19
C ALA A 123 -21.71 0.49 -15.00
N GLN A 124 -22.67 -0.44 -15.12
CA GLN A 124 -22.39 -1.87 -15.05
C GLN A 124 -21.48 -2.35 -16.20
N LEU A 125 -21.73 -1.87 -17.42
CA LEU A 125 -20.91 -2.18 -18.59
C LEU A 125 -19.47 -1.64 -18.43
N HIS A 126 -19.30 -0.43 -17.89
CA HIS A 126 -17.98 0.10 -17.56
C HIS A 126 -17.24 -0.75 -16.52
N GLN A 127 -17.94 -1.16 -15.45
CA GLN A 127 -17.37 -2.04 -14.42
C GLN A 127 -16.96 -3.39 -15.04
N TYR A 128 -17.81 -3.97 -15.88
CA TYR A 128 -17.52 -5.22 -16.57
C TYR A 128 -16.26 -5.12 -17.43
N HIS A 129 -16.17 -4.12 -18.32
CA HIS A 129 -14.98 -3.92 -19.16
C HIS A 129 -13.69 -3.69 -18.36
N GLN A 130 -13.77 -3.07 -17.19
CA GLN A 130 -12.62 -2.93 -16.30
C GLN A 130 -12.20 -4.27 -15.69
N LEU A 131 -13.16 -5.08 -15.26
CA LEU A 131 -12.91 -6.40 -14.67
C LEU A 131 -12.34 -7.37 -15.72
N THR A 132 -12.91 -7.42 -16.92
CA THR A 132 -12.41 -8.29 -18.01
C THR A 132 -10.98 -7.96 -18.41
N LYS A 133 -10.56 -6.68 -18.31
CA LYS A 133 -9.17 -6.26 -18.54
C LYS A 133 -8.23 -6.68 -17.40
N GLN A 134 -8.74 -6.84 -16.19
CA GLN A 134 -7.96 -7.21 -15.00
C GLN A 134 -7.82 -8.73 -14.84
N THR A 135 -8.84 -9.50 -15.21
CA THR A 135 -8.84 -10.96 -15.09
C THR A 135 -7.84 -11.61 -16.04
N LYS A 136 -6.91 -12.38 -15.48
CA LYS A 136 -6.01 -13.28 -16.22
C LYS A 136 -6.42 -14.72 -15.90
N PRO A 137 -6.70 -15.56 -16.91
CA PRO A 137 -7.13 -16.94 -16.66
C PRO A 137 -5.94 -17.79 -16.20
N ASP A 138 -5.96 -18.26 -14.95
CA ASP A 138 -5.03 -19.27 -14.42
C ASP A 138 -5.85 -20.42 -13.81
N VAL A 139 -5.52 -21.66 -14.17
CA VAL A 139 -6.38 -22.84 -13.97
C VAL A 139 -6.31 -23.45 -12.55
N GLU A 140 -5.27 -23.14 -11.76
CA GLU A 140 -4.94 -23.91 -10.55
C GLU A 140 -5.42 -23.29 -9.23
N LYS A 141 -5.75 -21.98 -9.20
CA LYS A 141 -6.12 -21.22 -7.98
C LYS A 141 -7.34 -20.33 -8.18
N GLU A 142 -8.31 -20.82 -8.93
CA GLU A 142 -9.43 -20.02 -9.43
C GLU A 142 -10.40 -19.59 -8.31
N ILE A 143 -10.67 -20.48 -7.34
CA ILE A 143 -11.65 -20.24 -6.27
C ILE A 143 -11.17 -19.14 -5.32
N ASP A 144 -9.95 -19.23 -4.79
CA ASP A 144 -9.41 -18.23 -3.84
C ASP A 144 -9.28 -16.85 -4.49
N ARG A 145 -8.93 -16.80 -5.78
CA ARG A 145 -8.86 -15.54 -6.54
C ARG A 145 -10.24 -14.92 -6.75
N MET A 146 -11.26 -15.75 -7.02
CA MET A 146 -12.62 -15.28 -7.17
C MET A 146 -13.13 -14.62 -5.88
N VAL A 147 -12.84 -15.20 -4.72
CA VAL A 147 -13.18 -14.62 -3.41
C VAL A 147 -12.50 -13.26 -3.23
N LEU A 148 -11.18 -13.20 -3.44
CA LEU A 148 -10.41 -11.95 -3.33
C LEU A 148 -10.91 -10.86 -4.30
N ASP A 149 -11.31 -11.23 -5.51
CA ASP A 149 -11.82 -10.27 -6.50
C ASP A 149 -13.22 -9.76 -6.14
N LEU A 150 -14.06 -10.57 -5.48
CA LEU A 150 -15.34 -10.11 -4.93
C LEU A 150 -15.13 -9.16 -3.75
N GLU A 151 -14.23 -9.46 -2.83
CA GLU A 151 -13.89 -8.57 -1.71
C GLU A 151 -13.40 -7.21 -2.21
N LYS A 152 -12.49 -7.21 -3.19
CA LYS A 152 -12.02 -5.96 -3.83
C LYS A 152 -13.16 -5.19 -4.52
N LYS A 153 -14.16 -5.87 -5.08
CA LYS A 153 -15.33 -5.20 -5.66
C LYS A 153 -16.15 -4.51 -4.57
N ILE A 154 -16.40 -5.17 -3.45
CA ILE A 154 -17.13 -4.60 -2.31
C ILE A 154 -16.40 -3.36 -1.80
N GLU A 155 -15.08 -3.44 -1.57
CA GLU A 155 -14.30 -2.30 -1.13
C GLU A 155 -14.36 -1.11 -2.09
N LYS A 156 -14.37 -1.35 -3.41
CA LYS A 156 -14.49 -0.29 -4.42
C LYS A 156 -15.86 0.39 -4.35
N ILE A 157 -16.93 -0.37 -4.09
CA ILE A 157 -18.29 0.17 -3.92
C ILE A 157 -18.36 1.04 -2.68
N ASP A 158 -17.80 0.58 -1.54
CA ASP A 158 -17.79 1.35 -0.30
C ASP A 158 -17.03 2.69 -0.44
N LYS A 159 -15.94 2.68 -1.22
CA LYS A 159 -15.09 3.85 -1.50
C LYS A 159 -15.66 4.78 -2.58
N TYR A 160 -16.78 4.44 -3.24
CA TYR A 160 -17.37 5.24 -4.31
C TYR A 160 -17.78 6.64 -3.83
N SER A 161 -18.36 6.74 -2.64
CA SER A 161 -18.71 8.03 -2.02
C SER A 161 -17.59 8.56 -1.14
N GLN A 162 -16.66 9.33 -1.74
CA GLN A 162 -15.59 9.96 -0.97
C GLN A 162 -16.10 11.13 -0.12
N ARG A 163 -15.69 11.15 1.15
CA ARG A 163 -15.99 12.27 2.06
C ARG A 163 -15.20 13.49 1.60
N ARG A 164 -15.89 14.62 1.41
CA ARG A 164 -15.24 15.91 1.19
C ARG A 164 -14.53 16.35 2.49
N PRO A 165 -13.30 16.90 2.41
CA PRO A 165 -12.62 17.42 3.60
C PRO A 165 -13.48 18.51 4.27
N TYR A 166 -13.44 18.53 5.60
CA TYR A 166 -14.09 19.57 6.39
C TYR A 166 -13.15 20.78 6.49
N HIS A 167 -13.73 21.96 6.34
CA HIS A 167 -13.04 23.24 6.30
C HIS A 167 -13.63 24.10 7.44
N ASP A 168 -12.84 24.33 8.48
CA ASP A 168 -13.25 25.03 9.71
C ASP A 168 -13.47 26.53 9.48
N ASP A 169 -12.94 27.06 8.37
CA ASP A 169 -13.00 28.45 7.94
C ASP A 169 -14.33 28.84 7.26
N VAL A 170 -15.19 27.86 6.95
CA VAL A 170 -16.48 28.12 6.31
C VAL A 170 -17.52 28.53 7.35
N ASN A 171 -18.19 29.66 7.13
CA ASN A 171 -19.29 30.12 7.98
C ASN A 171 -20.40 29.05 8.07
N ILE A 172 -20.62 28.54 9.28
CA ILE A 172 -21.57 27.46 9.54
C ILE A 172 -22.99 28.03 9.56
N VAL A 173 -23.78 27.77 8.51
CA VAL A 173 -25.19 28.20 8.38
C VAL A 173 -26.16 27.09 8.83
N TYR A 174 -25.72 26.15 9.68
CA TYR A 174 -26.54 25.02 10.11
C TYR A 174 -26.29 24.66 11.57
N ILE A 175 -27.35 24.22 12.25
CA ILE A 175 -27.29 23.83 13.68
C ILE A 175 -27.04 22.31 13.83
N SER A 176 -27.49 21.49 12.86
CA SER A 176 -27.34 20.02 12.91
C SER A 176 -26.75 19.44 11.61
N GLU A 177 -26.11 18.28 11.69
CA GLU A 177 -25.55 17.59 10.51
C GLU A 177 -26.61 17.24 9.46
N ARG A 178 -27.83 16.87 9.91
CA ARG A 178 -28.95 16.59 8.99
C ARG A 178 -29.37 17.87 8.25
N ASN A 179 -29.40 19.00 8.95
CA ASN A 179 -29.65 20.30 8.31
C ASN A 179 -28.51 20.69 7.35
N ALA A 180 -27.25 20.42 7.69
CA ALA A 180 -26.11 20.63 6.79
C ALA A 180 -26.24 19.85 5.46
N LYS A 181 -26.68 18.59 5.53
CA LYS A 181 -26.91 17.75 4.35
C LYS A 181 -28.07 18.27 3.51
N LEU A 182 -29.12 18.81 4.14
CA LEU A 182 -30.25 19.42 3.46
C LEU A 182 -29.83 20.72 2.77
N ASN A 183 -29.14 21.62 3.48
CA ASN A 183 -28.62 22.86 2.91
C ASN A 183 -27.68 22.60 1.72
N LYS A 184 -26.81 21.58 1.81
CA LYS A 184 -25.97 21.15 0.68
C LYS A 184 -26.79 20.65 -0.52
N ARG A 185 -27.95 20.01 -0.30
CA ARG A 185 -28.85 19.62 -1.40
C ARG A 185 -29.51 20.86 -2.01
N VAL A 186 -30.03 21.76 -1.18
CA VAL A 186 -30.64 23.02 -1.62
C VAL A 186 -29.66 23.83 -2.47
N GLU A 187 -28.42 23.95 -2.02
CA GLU A 187 -27.37 24.66 -2.75
C GLU A 187 -27.05 24.02 -4.12
N LYS A 188 -27.06 22.68 -4.22
CA LYS A 188 -26.85 22.01 -5.52
C LYS A 188 -27.97 22.30 -6.53
N PHE A 189 -29.22 22.37 -6.08
CA PHE A 189 -30.36 22.60 -6.98
C PHE A 189 -30.60 24.08 -7.27
N TYR A 190 -30.55 24.92 -6.23
CA TYR A 190 -30.95 26.33 -6.30
C TYR A 190 -29.79 27.31 -6.32
N GLY A 191 -28.56 26.89 -5.99
CA GLY A 191 -27.38 27.75 -5.95
C GLY A 191 -27.28 28.60 -7.22
N LYS A 192 -27.30 27.94 -8.38
CA LYS A 192 -27.26 28.56 -9.72
C LYS A 192 -28.30 29.68 -9.95
N TYR A 193 -29.45 29.62 -9.29
CA TYR A 193 -30.53 30.61 -9.45
C TYR A 193 -30.54 31.67 -8.33
N THR A 194 -29.80 31.43 -7.25
CA THR A 194 -29.74 32.31 -6.06
C THR A 194 -28.42 33.06 -5.94
N ASP A 195 -27.52 32.90 -6.91
CA ASP A 195 -26.18 33.53 -6.91
C ASP A 195 -26.25 35.06 -6.89
N GLU A 196 -27.33 35.67 -7.37
CA GLU A 196 -27.56 37.12 -7.33
C GLU A 196 -28.10 37.62 -5.98
N ILE A 197 -28.68 36.73 -5.17
CA ILE A 197 -29.33 37.04 -3.89
C ILE A 197 -28.37 36.82 -2.71
N LYS A 198 -27.41 35.90 -2.86
CA LYS A 198 -26.39 35.54 -1.86
C LYS A 198 -25.33 36.63 -1.69
#